data_AF-A0A1G3LKL1-F1
#
_entry.id   AF-A0A1G3LKL1-F1
#
_cell.length_a   1.000
_cell.length_b   1.000
_cell.length_c   1.000
_cell.angle_alpha   90.00
_cell.angle_beta   90.00
_cell.angle_gamma   90.00
#
_symmetry.space_group_name_H-M   'P 1'
#
loop_
_entity.id
_entity.type
_entity.pdbx_description
1 polymer ?
#
loop_
_entity_poly.entity_id
_entity_poly.type
_entity_poly.pdbx_seq_one_letter_code
_entity_poly.pdbx_strand_id
1 'polypeptide(L)'
;MKIGYIFLFLVLFISFSFAQEKDSLFPICNSLGEYGFIDKTGKVVIEPQFGGSFYFSEGLCAVKTGSKWGYINKSGKYVINPAYDGVGPFMQGTAAVLLNGKWGYINKKGQTIIKPTFNWCGNFSRFLTAVLVGKKWGYVDQDGVMIIKPQYDEAYEFTKDLALVKIGNKWGYIVDTGAMIISPHGYDDAFSFSSSGLAAIKQKDKWGYINTIGEIVIKPQFDCVTTFNEGLALAYVSGKCGYINEEGNFVINPKYEEATNFSEGLAAVKIDGKWGYINKKGKIVIEPKFENVSGFYNGLAWWISEDYNWGYIDKKGTTIWELHPKKDTDLTAEEIKNQVLKAFEELENELSLIKDLEEIDVENGHAVAKSNAEDWKEAASSE
;
A
#
# COMPACT_ATOMS: atom_id res chain seq x y z
N MET A 1 1.68 -12.76 -69.97
CA MET A 1 0.80 -11.64 -69.56
C MET A 1 -0.51 -12.24 -69.08
N LYS A 2 -1.01 -12.13 -67.85
CA LYS A 2 -0.58 -11.51 -66.58
C LYS A 2 -0.99 -12.51 -65.48
N ILE A 3 -0.09 -12.74 -64.52
CA ILE A 3 -0.36 -13.52 -63.31
C ILE A 3 -1.12 -12.60 -62.34
N GLY A 4 -2.33 -12.99 -61.94
CA GLY A 4 -3.11 -12.28 -60.92
C GLY A 4 -2.79 -12.84 -59.54
N TYR A 5 -2.06 -12.08 -58.74
CA TYR A 5 -1.82 -12.39 -57.33
C TYR A 5 -3.05 -11.95 -56.51
N ILE A 6 -3.72 -12.93 -55.90
CA ILE A 6 -4.66 -12.72 -54.80
C ILE A 6 -3.82 -12.36 -53.57
N PHE A 7 -3.82 -11.08 -53.18
CA PHE A 7 -3.22 -10.64 -51.93
C PHE A 7 -4.16 -10.99 -50.78
N LEU A 8 -3.87 -12.12 -50.12
CA LEU A 8 -4.44 -12.50 -48.83
C LEU A 8 -3.79 -11.58 -47.77
N PHE A 9 -4.50 -10.55 -47.32
CA PHE A 9 -4.09 -9.73 -46.18
C PHE A 9 -4.26 -10.57 -44.89
N LEU A 10 -3.26 -11.40 -44.60
CA LEU A 10 -3.08 -11.98 -43.27
C LEU A 10 -2.48 -10.88 -42.39
N VAL A 11 -3.32 -10.00 -41.85
CA VAL A 11 -2.90 -9.09 -40.78
C VAL A 11 -2.59 -9.98 -39.58
N LEU A 12 -1.29 -10.25 -39.37
CA LEU A 12 -0.75 -10.67 -38.09
C LEU A 12 -1.17 -9.62 -37.06
N PHE A 13 -2.34 -9.82 -36.45
CA PHE A 13 -2.57 -9.38 -35.09
C PHE A 13 -1.63 -10.23 -34.23
N ILE A 14 -0.36 -9.81 -34.15
CA ILE A 14 0.42 -10.06 -32.96
C ILE A 14 -0.31 -9.26 -31.90
N SER A 15 -1.29 -9.90 -31.26
CA SER A 15 -1.72 -9.51 -29.94
C SER A 15 -0.44 -9.46 -29.12
N PHE A 16 0.04 -8.24 -28.88
CA PHE A 16 0.80 -7.93 -27.68
C PHE A 16 -0.12 -8.33 -26.53
N SER A 17 -0.11 -9.62 -26.21
CA SER A 17 -0.46 -10.07 -24.88
C SER A 17 0.47 -9.29 -23.98
N PHE A 18 -0.08 -8.34 -23.24
CA PHE A 18 0.59 -7.74 -22.11
C PHE A 18 1.28 -8.89 -21.37
N ALA A 19 2.62 -8.87 -21.38
CA ALA A 19 3.39 -9.70 -20.47
C ALA A 19 3.10 -9.14 -19.08
N GLN A 20 1.96 -9.53 -18.52
CA GLN A 20 1.59 -9.28 -17.14
C GLN A 20 2.74 -9.84 -16.29
N GLU A 21 3.36 -8.98 -15.49
CA GLU A 21 4.69 -9.17 -14.90
C GLU A 21 4.92 -10.60 -14.39
N LYS A 22 5.85 -11.28 -15.06
CA LYS A 22 6.21 -12.68 -14.76
C LYS A 22 7.23 -12.80 -13.62
N ASP A 23 7.65 -11.68 -13.04
CA ASP A 23 8.82 -11.58 -12.16
C ASP A 23 8.50 -10.88 -10.83
N SER A 24 7.28 -11.03 -10.31
CA SER A 24 6.98 -10.56 -8.94
C SER A 24 7.74 -11.43 -7.94
N LEU A 25 8.48 -10.77 -7.05
CA LEU A 25 9.17 -11.41 -5.93
C LEU A 25 8.44 -11.07 -4.64
N PHE A 26 8.31 -12.07 -3.77
CA PHE A 26 7.59 -11.97 -2.50
C PHE A 26 8.60 -12.08 -1.36
N PRO A 27 8.57 -11.14 -0.40
CA PRO A 27 9.49 -11.15 0.72
C PRO A 27 9.28 -12.40 1.57
N ILE A 28 10.37 -13.01 2.03
CA ILE A 28 10.32 -14.06 3.05
C ILE A 28 11.23 -13.69 4.20
N CYS A 29 10.89 -14.10 5.42
CA CYS A 29 11.70 -13.83 6.60
C CYS A 29 12.08 -15.15 7.28
N ASN A 30 13.38 -15.43 7.45
CA ASN A 30 13.81 -16.62 8.16
C ASN A 30 13.61 -16.46 9.68
N SER A 31 13.89 -17.51 10.43
CA SER A 31 13.79 -17.53 11.89
C SER A 31 14.80 -16.63 12.62
N LEU A 32 15.78 -16.05 11.91
CA LEU A 32 16.72 -15.07 12.46
C LEU A 32 16.29 -13.62 12.21
N GLY A 33 15.12 -13.41 11.58
CA GLY A 33 14.65 -12.09 11.20
C GLY A 33 15.28 -11.56 9.90
N GLU A 34 15.95 -12.40 9.13
CA GLU A 34 16.59 -12.00 7.88
C GLU A 34 15.61 -12.15 6.71
N TYR A 35 15.57 -11.14 5.86
CA TYR A 35 14.70 -11.07 4.70
C TYR A 35 15.41 -11.59 3.45
N GLY A 36 14.65 -12.37 2.68
CA GLY A 36 14.97 -12.88 1.34
C GLY A 36 13.73 -12.79 0.46
N PHE A 37 13.73 -13.47 -0.69
CA PHE A 37 12.61 -13.41 -1.62
C PHE A 37 12.38 -14.73 -2.37
N ILE A 38 11.10 -15.06 -2.55
CA ILE A 38 10.63 -16.15 -3.42
C ILE A 38 9.98 -15.60 -4.69
N ASP A 39 9.98 -16.39 -5.75
CA ASP A 39 9.10 -16.14 -6.90
C ASP A 39 7.68 -16.67 -6.65
N LYS A 40 6.78 -16.43 -7.61
CA LYS A 40 5.37 -16.88 -7.54
C LYS A 40 5.17 -18.41 -7.47
N THR A 41 6.21 -19.20 -7.74
CA THR A 41 6.19 -20.66 -7.62
C THR A 41 6.64 -21.15 -6.25
N GLY A 42 7.11 -20.25 -5.38
CA GLY A 42 7.65 -20.58 -4.07
C GLY A 42 9.15 -20.88 -4.08
N LYS A 43 9.82 -20.72 -5.24
CA LYS A 43 11.27 -20.92 -5.32
C LYS A 43 11.98 -19.70 -4.73
N VAL A 44 12.92 -19.94 -3.81
CA VAL A 44 13.80 -18.90 -3.30
C VAL A 44 14.69 -18.38 -4.44
N VAL A 45 14.60 -17.06 -4.69
CA VAL A 45 15.39 -16.34 -5.70
C VAL A 45 16.53 -15.58 -5.04
N ILE A 46 16.28 -15.04 -3.85
CA ILE A 46 17.25 -14.32 -3.04
C ILE A 46 17.20 -14.92 -1.64
N GLU A 47 18.29 -15.53 -1.20
CA GLU A 47 18.37 -16.11 0.13
C GLU A 47 18.22 -15.03 1.22
N PRO A 48 17.53 -15.35 2.33
CA PRO A 48 17.48 -14.51 3.52
C PRO A 48 18.86 -14.02 3.95
N GLN A 49 19.07 -12.71 3.92
CA GLN A 49 20.36 -12.09 4.28
C GLN A 49 20.26 -10.61 4.68
N PHE A 50 19.08 -9.98 4.59
CA PHE A 50 18.89 -8.56 4.89
C PHE A 50 18.20 -8.38 6.24
N GLY A 51 18.56 -7.37 7.01
CA GLY A 51 17.92 -7.10 8.32
C GLY A 51 16.57 -6.39 8.22
N GLY A 52 16.05 -6.19 7.01
CA GLY A 52 14.83 -5.45 6.70
C GLY A 52 14.60 -5.39 5.20
N SER A 53 13.35 -5.35 4.76
CA SER A 53 12.98 -5.33 3.35
C SER A 53 11.61 -4.70 3.13
N PHE A 54 11.42 -4.11 1.95
CA PHE A 54 10.11 -3.74 1.40
C PHE A 54 9.72 -4.65 0.24
N TYR A 55 8.57 -4.41 -0.39
CA TYR A 55 8.25 -5.02 -1.67
C TYR A 55 9.08 -4.42 -2.81
N PHE A 56 9.14 -5.13 -3.94
CA PHE A 56 9.70 -4.58 -5.16
C PHE A 56 8.74 -3.56 -5.75
N SER A 57 9.22 -2.34 -5.98
CA SER A 57 8.51 -1.30 -6.72
C SER A 57 9.38 -0.73 -7.82
N GLU A 58 8.80 -0.60 -9.01
CA GLU A 58 9.46 -0.20 -10.26
C GLU A 58 10.81 -0.90 -10.55
N GLY A 59 10.92 -2.17 -10.16
CA GLY A 59 12.08 -3.04 -10.38
C GLY A 59 13.19 -2.98 -9.33
N LEU A 60 13.04 -2.17 -8.29
CA LEU A 60 13.97 -2.07 -7.16
C LEU A 60 13.27 -2.37 -5.84
N CYS A 61 14.02 -2.88 -4.87
CA CYS A 61 13.53 -3.13 -3.52
C CYS A 61 14.49 -2.50 -2.50
N ALA A 62 13.93 -1.80 -1.53
CA ALA A 62 14.68 -1.31 -0.39
C ALA A 62 15.03 -2.46 0.56
N VAL A 63 16.31 -2.59 0.92
CA VAL A 63 16.79 -3.59 1.88
C VAL A 63 17.76 -2.98 2.88
N LYS A 64 17.74 -3.51 4.10
CA LYS A 64 18.57 -3.04 5.21
C LYS A 64 19.79 -3.95 5.41
N THR A 65 20.96 -3.34 5.57
CA THR A 65 22.23 -4.03 5.85
C THR A 65 22.99 -3.30 6.93
N GLY A 66 23.18 -3.96 8.07
CA GLY A 66 23.53 -3.26 9.31
C GLY A 66 22.46 -2.23 9.66
N SER A 67 22.87 -0.99 9.91
CA SER A 67 21.95 0.12 10.23
C SER A 67 21.50 0.93 9.01
N LYS A 68 21.94 0.60 7.79
CA LYS A 68 21.71 1.42 6.60
C LYS A 68 20.83 0.73 5.58
N TRP A 69 20.03 1.53 4.91
CA TRP A 69 19.19 1.12 3.79
C TRP A 69 19.87 1.40 2.45
N GLY A 70 19.69 0.47 1.52
CA GLY A 70 20.07 0.57 0.11
C GLY A 70 19.01 -0.07 -0.77
N TYR A 71 19.29 -0.22 -2.06
CA TYR A 71 18.33 -0.81 -3.01
C TYR A 71 18.96 -1.91 -3.86
N ILE A 72 18.26 -3.02 -3.97
CA ILE A 72 18.63 -4.17 -4.80
C ILE A 72 17.70 -4.32 -6.01
N ASN A 73 18.18 -4.99 -7.04
CA ASN A 73 17.35 -5.46 -8.15
C ASN A 73 16.79 -6.87 -7.88
N LYS A 74 15.96 -7.39 -8.80
CA LYS A 74 15.34 -8.72 -8.70
C LYS A 74 16.33 -9.91 -8.69
N SER A 75 17.63 -9.68 -8.89
CA SER A 75 18.68 -10.70 -8.72
C SER A 75 19.40 -10.65 -7.37
N GLY A 76 18.97 -9.75 -6.47
CA GLY A 76 19.59 -9.55 -5.15
C GLY A 76 20.84 -8.68 -5.16
N LYS A 77 21.20 -8.06 -6.31
CA LYS A 77 22.38 -7.21 -6.42
C LYS A 77 22.04 -5.76 -6.10
N TYR A 78 22.88 -5.09 -5.32
CA TYR A 78 22.74 -3.65 -5.08
C TYR A 78 22.84 -2.86 -6.38
N VAL A 79 21.84 -2.01 -6.58
CA VAL A 79 21.85 -0.92 -7.55
C VAL A 79 22.27 0.37 -6.85
N ILE A 80 21.87 0.53 -5.58
CA ILE A 80 22.26 1.64 -4.71
C ILE A 80 22.76 1.03 -3.40
N ASN A 81 24.03 1.25 -3.08
CA ASN A 81 24.64 0.67 -1.88
C ASN A 81 24.00 1.23 -0.60
N PRO A 82 23.97 0.46 0.50
CA PRO A 82 23.45 0.93 1.78
C PRO A 82 24.17 2.20 2.25
N ALA A 83 23.41 3.29 2.41
CA ALA A 83 23.96 4.59 2.80
C ALA A 83 22.96 5.46 3.58
N TYR A 84 21.68 5.11 3.59
CA TYR A 84 20.61 5.96 4.12
C TYR A 84 20.11 5.44 5.47
N ASP A 85 19.68 6.36 6.34
CA ASP A 85 19.10 6.05 7.65
C ASP A 85 17.66 5.53 7.53
N GLY A 86 16.99 5.89 6.42
CA GLY A 86 15.64 5.51 6.07
C GLY A 86 15.41 5.78 4.58
N VAL A 87 14.45 5.09 3.98
CA VAL A 87 14.19 5.10 2.54
C VAL A 87 12.72 4.90 2.27
N GLY A 88 12.15 5.42 1.20
CA GLY A 88 10.84 5.01 0.69
C GLY A 88 10.97 4.05 -0.51
N PRO A 89 9.87 3.42 -0.96
CA PRO A 89 9.88 2.69 -2.23
C PRO A 89 10.09 3.63 -3.41
N PHE A 90 10.55 3.08 -4.54
CA PHE A 90 10.67 3.85 -5.78
C PHE A 90 9.31 4.05 -6.42
N MET A 91 8.92 5.31 -6.65
CA MET A 91 7.68 5.68 -7.33
C MET A 91 7.88 6.93 -8.19
N GLN A 92 7.29 6.92 -9.38
CA GLN A 92 7.49 7.90 -10.44
C GLN A 92 8.99 8.18 -10.67
N GLY A 93 9.81 7.12 -10.63
CA GLY A 93 11.27 7.21 -10.87
C GLY A 93 12.11 7.79 -9.73
N THR A 94 11.52 8.13 -8.58
CA THR A 94 12.22 8.69 -7.42
C THR A 94 11.94 7.91 -6.15
N ALA A 95 12.79 8.05 -5.13
CA ALA A 95 12.53 7.52 -3.80
C ALA A 95 12.94 8.54 -2.73
N ALA A 96 12.13 8.66 -1.69
CA ALA A 96 12.46 9.43 -0.50
C ALA A 96 13.63 8.77 0.23
N VAL A 97 14.59 9.57 0.73
CA VAL A 97 15.71 9.07 1.52
C VAL A 97 16.01 9.97 2.71
N LEU A 98 16.26 9.36 3.85
CA LEU A 98 16.68 10.00 5.09
C LEU A 98 18.20 9.92 5.21
N LEU A 99 18.84 11.07 5.35
CA LEU A 99 20.28 11.16 5.59
C LEU A 99 20.55 12.28 6.59
N ASN A 100 21.24 11.95 7.68
CA ASN A 100 21.58 12.90 8.75
C ASN A 100 20.34 13.61 9.33
N GLY A 101 19.25 12.85 9.53
CA GLY A 101 18.01 13.34 10.14
C GLY A 101 17.15 14.25 9.26
N LYS A 102 17.45 14.35 7.95
CA LYS A 102 16.64 15.09 6.97
C LYS A 102 16.27 14.23 5.78
N TRP A 103 15.06 14.44 5.27
CA TRP A 103 14.54 13.74 4.09
C TRP A 103 14.81 14.53 2.81
N GLY A 104 15.10 13.81 1.73
CA GLY A 104 15.27 14.28 0.36
C GLY A 104 14.90 13.18 -0.63
N TYR A 105 15.29 13.33 -1.90
CA TYR A 105 14.92 12.38 -2.96
C TYR A 105 16.09 11.99 -3.84
N ILE A 106 16.10 10.73 -4.27
CA ILE A 106 17.06 10.19 -5.24
C ILE A 106 16.32 9.58 -6.44
N ASN A 107 17.01 9.46 -7.57
CA ASN A 107 16.54 8.65 -8.70
C ASN A 107 17.01 7.18 -8.60
N LYS A 108 16.57 6.33 -9.53
CA LYS A 108 16.94 4.90 -9.60
C LYS A 108 18.43 4.59 -9.74
N LYS A 109 19.26 5.59 -10.06
CA LYS A 109 20.73 5.47 -10.11
C LYS A 109 21.40 5.90 -8.79
N GLY A 110 20.62 6.27 -7.78
CA GLY A 110 21.12 6.79 -6.51
C GLY A 110 21.54 8.25 -6.55
N GLN A 111 21.25 8.98 -7.65
CA GLN A 111 21.62 10.38 -7.76
C GLN A 111 20.60 11.25 -7.03
N THR A 112 21.07 12.15 -6.17
CA THR A 112 20.22 13.12 -5.47
C THR A 112 19.50 14.04 -6.45
N ILE A 113 18.18 14.04 -6.39
CA ILE A 113 17.29 14.99 -7.10
C ILE A 113 17.01 16.18 -6.19
N ILE A 114 16.52 15.90 -4.97
CA ILE A 114 16.29 16.91 -3.94
C ILE A 114 17.19 16.60 -2.75
N LYS A 115 18.01 17.58 -2.37
CA LYS A 115 18.93 17.40 -1.25
C LYS A 115 18.15 17.13 0.05
N PRO A 116 18.64 16.23 0.92
CA PRO A 116 18.06 16.02 2.25
C PRO A 116 17.98 17.33 3.06
N THR A 117 16.77 17.89 3.18
CA THR A 117 16.53 19.16 3.89
C THR A 117 15.22 19.20 4.66
N PHE A 118 14.26 18.32 4.35
CA PHE A 118 12.93 18.32 4.96
C PHE A 118 12.93 17.59 6.30
N ASN A 119 12.05 18.02 7.22
CA ASN A 119 11.81 17.26 8.46
C ASN A 119 11.08 15.95 8.17
N TRP A 120 10.25 15.93 7.13
CA TRP A 120 9.58 14.76 6.58
C TRP A 120 9.22 15.01 5.12
N CYS A 121 9.11 13.97 4.32
CA CYS A 121 8.53 14.06 2.99
C CYS A 121 7.71 12.79 2.69
N GLY A 122 6.67 12.95 1.88
CA GLY A 122 5.87 11.83 1.40
C GLY A 122 6.41 11.27 0.09
N ASN A 123 5.50 10.71 -0.71
CA ASN A 123 5.82 10.19 -2.03
C ASN A 123 5.30 11.14 -3.10
N PHE A 124 5.88 11.13 -4.29
CA PHE A 124 5.34 11.94 -5.38
C PHE A 124 3.99 11.40 -5.85
N SER A 125 2.97 12.26 -5.88
CA SER A 125 1.71 12.04 -6.56
C SER A 125 1.40 13.25 -7.44
N ARG A 126 1.14 13.01 -8.73
CA ARG A 126 0.87 14.08 -9.71
C ARG A 126 1.91 15.19 -9.69
N PHE A 127 3.19 14.83 -9.67
CA PHE A 127 4.34 15.75 -9.65
C PHE A 127 4.53 16.59 -8.38
N LEU A 128 3.65 16.49 -7.38
CA LEU A 128 3.80 17.12 -6.09
C LEU A 128 4.02 16.08 -4.99
N THR A 129 4.63 16.49 -3.89
CA THR A 129 4.69 15.67 -2.68
C THR A 129 4.57 16.55 -1.44
N ALA A 130 3.88 16.04 -0.42
CA ALA A 130 3.76 16.69 0.87
C ALA A 130 5.12 16.71 1.59
N VAL A 131 5.55 17.88 2.07
CA VAL A 131 6.79 18.04 2.85
C VAL A 131 6.53 18.76 4.17
N LEU A 132 7.14 18.25 5.23
CA LEU A 132 7.14 18.88 6.54
C LEU A 132 8.37 19.79 6.68
N VAL A 133 8.13 21.07 6.92
CA VAL A 133 9.17 22.06 7.21
C VAL A 133 8.87 22.73 8.54
N GLY A 134 9.76 22.54 9.51
CA GLY A 134 9.50 22.96 10.89
C GLY A 134 8.37 22.13 11.50
N LYS A 135 7.18 22.73 11.63
CA LYS A 135 5.98 22.09 12.21
C LYS A 135 4.76 22.10 11.29
N LYS A 136 4.92 22.56 10.05
CA LYS A 136 3.80 22.72 9.10
C LYS A 136 4.12 22.01 7.80
N TRP A 137 3.08 21.47 7.20
CA TRP A 137 3.15 20.82 5.91
C TRP A 137 2.88 21.79 4.78
N GLY A 138 3.66 21.64 3.71
CA GLY A 138 3.49 22.28 2.40
C GLY A 138 3.70 21.24 1.29
N TYR A 139 3.86 21.70 0.05
CA TYR A 139 4.05 20.83 -1.11
C TYR A 139 5.15 21.36 -2.01
N VAL A 140 6.00 20.46 -2.47
CA VAL A 140 7.07 20.74 -3.45
C VAL A 140 6.84 19.95 -4.73
N ASP A 141 7.36 20.45 -5.85
CA ASP A 141 7.42 19.71 -7.10
C ASP A 141 8.63 18.74 -7.15
N GLN A 142 8.79 18.05 -8.28
CA GLN A 142 9.86 17.07 -8.52
C GLN A 142 11.28 17.67 -8.50
N ASP A 143 11.41 18.97 -8.72
CA ASP A 143 12.68 19.69 -8.64
C ASP A 143 12.93 20.25 -7.21
N GLY A 144 11.98 20.04 -6.30
CA GLY A 144 12.01 20.53 -4.92
C GLY A 144 11.59 21.99 -4.76
N VAL A 145 10.97 22.59 -5.79
CA VAL A 145 10.44 23.94 -5.73
C VAL A 145 9.16 23.94 -4.87
N MET A 146 9.10 24.84 -3.89
CA MET A 146 7.94 24.97 -3.01
C MET A 146 6.76 25.59 -3.76
N ILE A 147 5.75 24.76 -4.07
CA ILE A 147 4.52 25.18 -4.75
C ILE A 147 3.50 25.71 -3.73
N ILE A 148 3.31 24.97 -2.63
CA ILE A 148 2.41 25.37 -1.55
C ILE A 148 3.24 25.54 -0.28
N LYS A 149 3.33 26.76 0.23
CA LYS A 149 4.13 27.06 1.43
C LYS A 149 3.61 26.29 2.66
N PRO A 150 4.50 25.91 3.59
CA PRO A 150 4.12 25.25 4.84
C PRO A 150 3.05 26.03 5.61
N GLN A 151 1.86 25.47 5.74
CA GLN A 151 0.73 26.10 6.42
C GLN A 151 -0.25 25.13 7.09
N TYR A 152 -0.26 23.86 6.66
CA TYR A 152 -1.18 22.86 7.19
C TYR A 152 -0.59 22.19 8.42
N ASP A 153 -1.44 21.89 9.41
CA ASP A 153 -1.05 21.06 10.56
C ASP A 153 -0.72 19.65 10.09
N GLU A 154 -1.45 19.17 9.09
CA GLU A 154 -1.22 17.89 8.48
C GLU A 154 -1.64 17.91 7.00
N ALA A 155 -0.99 17.10 6.15
CA ALA A 155 -1.22 17.08 4.69
C ALA A 155 -1.02 15.67 4.14
N TYR A 156 -1.80 15.28 3.12
CA TYR A 156 -1.70 14.00 2.42
C TYR A 156 -1.40 14.22 0.93
N GLU A 157 -1.09 13.17 0.18
CA GLU A 157 -0.85 13.30 -1.26
C GLU A 157 -2.12 13.64 -2.03
N PHE A 158 -1.91 14.10 -3.26
CA PHE A 158 -2.99 14.41 -4.18
C PHE A 158 -3.64 13.15 -4.74
N THR A 159 -4.96 13.21 -4.78
CA THR A 159 -5.83 12.15 -5.26
C THR A 159 -7.09 12.71 -5.92
N LYS A 160 -7.41 12.29 -7.16
CA LYS A 160 -8.44 12.97 -7.99
C LYS A 160 -8.29 14.50 -7.98
N ASP A 161 -7.07 14.99 -8.19
CA ASP A 161 -6.73 16.42 -8.15
C ASP A 161 -6.92 17.11 -6.78
N LEU A 162 -7.19 16.34 -5.71
CA LEU A 162 -7.47 16.87 -4.38
C LEU A 162 -6.55 16.25 -3.33
N ALA A 163 -5.98 17.07 -2.47
CA ALA A 163 -5.25 16.60 -1.29
C ALA A 163 -6.05 16.90 -0.02
N LEU A 164 -6.13 15.90 0.86
CA LEU A 164 -6.65 16.08 2.21
C LEU A 164 -5.64 16.88 3.03
N VAL A 165 -6.11 17.92 3.71
CA VAL A 165 -5.29 18.77 4.59
C VAL A 165 -6.02 19.09 5.88
N LYS A 166 -5.25 19.31 6.94
CA LYS A 166 -5.74 19.71 8.26
C LYS A 166 -5.30 21.11 8.60
N ILE A 167 -6.25 21.92 9.07
CA ILE A 167 -6.01 23.26 9.61
C ILE A 167 -6.66 23.33 10.99
N GLY A 168 -5.86 23.45 12.04
CA GLY A 168 -6.29 23.24 13.41
C GLY A 168 -6.82 21.82 13.61
N ASN A 169 -8.08 21.70 14.03
CA ASN A 169 -8.73 20.41 14.30
C ASN A 169 -9.69 19.98 13.19
N LYS A 170 -9.58 20.55 11.98
CA LYS A 170 -10.58 20.33 10.92
C LYS A 170 -9.95 19.97 9.58
N TRP A 171 -10.63 19.11 8.85
CA TRP A 171 -10.19 18.47 7.61
C TRP A 171 -10.86 19.06 6.37
N GLY A 172 -10.07 19.54 5.42
CA GLY A 172 -10.55 20.06 4.14
C GLY A 172 -9.74 19.52 2.98
N TYR A 173 -10.12 19.89 1.76
CA TYR A 173 -9.47 19.41 0.55
C TYR A 173 -9.04 20.57 -0.34
N ILE A 174 -7.80 20.49 -0.82
CA ILE A 174 -7.18 21.51 -1.67
C ILE A 174 -6.87 20.94 -3.05
N VAL A 175 -6.78 21.79 -4.05
CA VAL A 175 -6.14 21.46 -5.35
C VAL A 175 -4.64 21.76 -5.33
N ASP A 176 -3.94 21.36 -6.39
CA ASP A 176 -2.49 21.51 -6.60
C ASP A 176 -1.98 22.97 -6.49
N THR A 177 -2.83 23.96 -6.74
CA THR A 177 -2.53 25.38 -6.49
C THR A 177 -2.55 25.78 -5.00
N GLY A 178 -3.04 24.89 -4.13
CA GLY A 178 -3.31 25.16 -2.71
C GLY A 178 -4.67 25.78 -2.43
N ALA A 179 -5.50 26.04 -3.45
CA ALA A 179 -6.85 26.56 -3.26
C ALA A 179 -7.75 25.51 -2.58
N MET A 180 -8.47 25.95 -1.54
CA MET A 180 -9.41 25.11 -0.80
C MET A 180 -10.70 24.91 -1.60
N ILE A 181 -11.03 23.67 -1.96
CA ILE A 181 -12.26 23.31 -2.68
C ILE A 181 -13.35 22.88 -1.69
N ILE A 182 -13.00 22.02 -0.74
CA ILE A 182 -13.94 21.49 0.24
C ILE A 182 -13.53 22.01 1.61
N SER A 183 -14.35 22.92 2.15
CA SER A 183 -14.06 23.63 3.39
C SER A 183 -14.00 22.68 4.58
N PRO A 184 -13.09 22.91 5.55
CA PRO A 184 -12.93 22.01 6.68
C PRO A 184 -14.08 22.05 7.70
N HIS A 185 -15.10 22.88 7.49
CA HIS A 185 -16.18 23.07 8.43
C HIS A 185 -17.21 21.94 8.36
N GLY A 186 -17.17 21.04 9.36
CA GLY A 186 -18.25 20.11 9.64
C GLY A 186 -17.89 18.63 9.60
N TYR A 187 -16.63 18.29 9.35
CA TYR A 187 -16.13 16.91 9.43
C TYR A 187 -15.31 16.72 10.71
N ASP A 188 -15.68 15.72 11.49
CA ASP A 188 -14.93 15.27 12.66
C ASP A 188 -13.66 14.51 12.22
N ASP A 189 -13.76 13.81 11.09
CA ASP A 189 -12.67 13.08 10.44
C ASP A 189 -12.89 12.92 8.93
N ALA A 190 -11.85 12.61 8.17
CA ALA A 190 -11.92 12.44 6.73
C ALA A 190 -10.78 11.57 6.19
N PHE A 191 -11.07 10.82 5.11
CA PHE A 191 -10.08 10.11 4.32
C PHE A 191 -9.73 10.88 3.05
N SER A 192 -8.60 10.54 2.43
CA SER A 192 -8.33 11.05 1.07
C SER A 192 -9.36 10.47 0.09
N PHE A 193 -9.52 11.12 -1.07
CA PHE A 193 -10.26 10.50 -2.17
C PHE A 193 -9.62 9.17 -2.55
N SER A 194 -10.41 8.28 -3.14
CA SER A 194 -9.93 6.99 -3.70
C SER A 194 -10.11 6.98 -5.22
N SER A 195 -9.68 5.90 -5.88
CA SER A 195 -9.84 5.70 -7.32
C SER A 195 -11.30 5.81 -7.81
N SER A 196 -12.26 5.49 -6.93
CA SER A 196 -13.71 5.68 -7.14
C SER A 196 -14.16 7.15 -7.27
N GLY A 197 -13.35 8.11 -6.82
CA GLY A 197 -13.76 9.51 -6.69
C GLY A 197 -14.62 9.82 -5.47
N LEU A 198 -14.72 8.86 -4.54
CA LEU A 198 -15.34 9.06 -3.23
C LEU A 198 -14.28 9.17 -2.14
N ALA A 199 -14.53 10.05 -1.17
CA ALA A 199 -13.79 10.15 0.09
C ALA A 199 -14.73 9.91 1.27
N ALA A 200 -14.28 9.12 2.24
CA ALA A 200 -15.04 8.92 3.46
C ALA A 200 -14.93 10.15 4.37
N ILE A 201 -16.04 10.56 4.96
CA ILE A 201 -16.08 11.64 5.95
C ILE A 201 -16.86 11.21 7.17
N LYS A 202 -16.48 11.74 8.33
CA LYS A 202 -17.14 11.49 9.60
C LYS A 202 -17.88 12.74 10.07
N GLN A 203 -19.16 12.59 10.40
CA GLN A 203 -19.99 13.64 10.99
C GLN A 203 -20.86 13.05 12.09
N LYS A 204 -20.83 13.66 13.28
CA LYS A 204 -21.65 13.22 14.44
C LYS A 204 -21.45 11.74 14.74
N ASP A 205 -20.20 11.33 14.79
CA ASP A 205 -19.76 9.95 15.05
C ASP A 205 -20.18 8.89 14.03
N LYS A 206 -20.64 9.29 12.84
CA LYS A 206 -20.97 8.36 11.75
C LYS A 206 -20.19 8.67 10.48
N TRP A 207 -19.82 7.62 9.77
CA TRP A 207 -19.14 7.70 8.48
C TRP A 207 -20.12 7.65 7.31
N GLY A 208 -19.83 8.48 6.32
CA GLY A 208 -20.48 8.56 5.01
C GLY A 208 -19.44 8.89 3.94
N TYR A 209 -19.88 9.26 2.74
CA TYR A 209 -18.98 9.56 1.62
C TYR A 209 -19.40 10.80 0.86
N ILE A 210 -18.40 11.54 0.39
CA ILE A 210 -18.55 12.70 -0.48
C ILE A 210 -17.89 12.47 -1.83
N ASN A 211 -18.37 13.15 -2.86
CA ASN A 211 -17.70 13.24 -4.17
C ASN A 211 -16.64 14.36 -4.18
N THR A 212 -15.94 14.50 -5.31
CA THR A 212 -14.84 15.46 -5.50
C THR A 212 -15.25 16.93 -5.44
N ILE A 213 -16.54 17.26 -5.45
CA ILE A 213 -17.04 18.62 -5.23
C ILE A 213 -17.62 18.82 -3.82
N GLY A 214 -17.51 17.82 -2.94
CA GLY A 214 -17.91 17.88 -1.54
C GLY A 214 -19.39 17.56 -1.28
N GLU A 215 -20.13 17.09 -2.28
CA GLU A 215 -21.52 16.67 -2.09
C GLU A 215 -21.57 15.31 -1.40
N ILE A 216 -22.47 15.17 -0.43
CA ILE A 216 -22.71 13.90 0.25
C ILE A 216 -23.38 12.92 -0.72
N VAL A 217 -22.66 11.87 -1.11
CA VAL A 217 -23.15 10.77 -1.93
C VAL A 217 -23.80 9.71 -1.05
N ILE A 218 -23.13 9.34 0.04
CA ILE A 218 -23.65 8.40 1.03
C ILE A 218 -23.72 9.14 2.36
N LYS A 219 -24.94 9.27 2.90
CA LYS A 219 -25.14 9.98 4.16
C LYS A 219 -24.39 9.28 5.31
N PRO A 220 -23.80 10.05 6.25
CA PRO A 220 -23.22 9.51 7.46
C PRO A 220 -24.19 8.59 8.21
N GLN A 221 -23.87 7.30 8.26
CA GLN A 221 -24.72 6.28 8.88
C GLN A 221 -23.95 5.07 9.44
N PHE A 222 -22.70 4.85 9.04
CA PHE A 222 -21.90 3.71 9.45
C PHE A 222 -21.03 4.02 10.68
N ASP A 223 -20.70 2.99 11.46
CA ASP A 223 -19.81 3.14 12.62
C ASP A 223 -18.34 3.34 12.19
N CYS A 224 -17.95 2.67 11.12
CA CYS A 224 -16.64 2.76 10.48
C CYS A 224 -16.77 2.35 9.02
N VAL A 225 -15.91 2.88 8.16
CA VAL A 225 -15.82 2.48 6.75
C VAL A 225 -14.37 2.46 6.28
N THR A 226 -14.09 1.81 5.14
CA THR A 226 -12.82 1.94 4.43
C THR A 226 -12.98 2.73 3.12
N THR A 227 -11.90 2.97 2.38
CA THR A 227 -11.99 3.44 1.01
C THR A 227 -12.61 2.37 0.10
N PHE A 228 -13.22 2.80 -1.02
CA PHE A 228 -13.66 1.88 -2.04
C PHE A 228 -12.44 1.28 -2.75
N ASN A 229 -12.31 -0.04 -2.69
CA ASN A 229 -11.39 -0.78 -3.53
C ASN A 229 -12.20 -1.75 -4.39
N GLU A 230 -11.90 -1.81 -5.69
CA GLU A 230 -12.53 -2.79 -6.56
C GLU A 230 -14.08 -2.67 -6.63
N GLY A 231 -14.60 -1.46 -6.40
CA GLY A 231 -16.03 -1.11 -6.40
C GLY A 231 -16.77 -1.43 -5.09
N LEU A 232 -16.07 -1.85 -4.04
CA LEU A 232 -16.66 -2.17 -2.73
C LEU A 232 -15.85 -1.52 -1.60
N ALA A 233 -16.54 -1.08 -0.56
CA ALA A 233 -15.92 -0.61 0.68
C ALA A 233 -16.45 -1.42 1.86
N LEU A 234 -15.61 -1.61 2.88
CA LEU A 234 -16.06 -2.15 4.15
C LEU A 234 -16.94 -1.13 4.87
N ALA A 235 -17.99 -1.61 5.52
CA ALA A 235 -18.82 -0.80 6.39
C ALA A 235 -19.20 -1.58 7.65
N TYR A 236 -18.94 -0.97 8.80
CA TYR A 236 -19.31 -1.50 10.11
C TYR A 236 -20.65 -0.93 10.57
N VAL A 237 -21.50 -1.85 11.05
CA VAL A 237 -22.78 -1.55 11.69
C VAL A 237 -22.93 -2.45 12.91
N SER A 238 -23.08 -1.84 14.08
CA SER A 238 -23.30 -2.52 15.37
C SER A 238 -22.24 -3.59 15.67
N GLY A 239 -20.96 -3.28 15.37
CA GLY A 239 -19.82 -4.14 15.67
C GLY A 239 -19.61 -5.32 14.71
N LYS A 240 -20.35 -5.40 13.60
CA LYS A 240 -20.10 -6.35 12.51
C LYS A 240 -19.84 -5.61 11.20
N CYS A 241 -19.01 -6.18 10.34
CA CYS A 241 -18.71 -5.61 9.03
C CYS A 241 -19.36 -6.39 7.88
N GLY A 242 -19.68 -5.63 6.83
CA GLY A 242 -20.11 -6.08 5.51
C GLY A 242 -19.50 -5.18 4.44
N TYR A 243 -19.96 -5.31 3.20
CA TYR A 243 -19.44 -4.55 2.07
C TYR A 243 -20.55 -3.79 1.37
N ILE A 244 -20.32 -2.50 1.14
CA ILE A 244 -21.21 -1.59 0.43
C ILE A 244 -20.66 -1.27 -0.95
N ASN A 245 -21.55 -0.97 -1.90
CA ASN A 245 -21.20 -0.37 -3.18
C ASN A 245 -21.15 1.17 -3.09
N GLU A 246 -20.82 1.84 -4.21
CA GLU A 246 -20.66 3.29 -4.29
C GLU A 246 -21.97 4.07 -4.09
N GLU A 247 -23.13 3.41 -4.19
CA GLU A 247 -24.42 3.99 -3.80
C GLU A 247 -24.74 3.81 -2.30
N GLY A 248 -23.87 3.14 -1.54
CA GLY A 248 -24.02 2.88 -0.11
C GLY A 248 -24.92 1.69 0.23
N ASN A 249 -25.29 0.87 -0.76
CA ASN A 249 -26.08 -0.34 -0.56
C ASN A 249 -25.18 -1.53 -0.19
N PHE A 250 -25.59 -2.32 0.80
CA PHE A 250 -24.89 -3.56 1.12
C PHE A 250 -24.97 -4.57 -0.04
N VAL A 251 -23.81 -4.90 -0.61
CA VAL A 251 -23.64 -6.05 -1.51
C VAL A 251 -23.45 -7.32 -0.69
N ILE A 252 -22.79 -7.19 0.46
CA ILE A 252 -22.65 -8.26 1.44
C ILE A 252 -23.06 -7.70 2.80
N ASN A 253 -24.16 -8.22 3.35
CA ASN A 253 -24.71 -7.74 4.62
C ASN A 253 -23.71 -7.92 5.78
N PRO A 254 -23.74 -7.01 6.79
CA PRO A 254 -22.89 -7.12 7.96
C PRO A 254 -23.09 -8.45 8.69
N LYS A 255 -22.00 -9.21 8.84
CA LYS A 255 -22.00 -10.49 9.57
C LYS A 255 -20.62 -10.93 10.06
N TYR A 256 -19.55 -10.36 9.51
CA TYR A 256 -18.17 -10.72 9.85
C TYR A 256 -17.68 -9.93 11.06
N GLU A 257 -16.78 -10.53 11.85
CA GLU A 257 -16.12 -9.87 12.98
C GLU A 257 -15.19 -8.77 12.48
N GLU A 258 -14.33 -9.15 11.54
CA GLU A 258 -13.34 -8.29 10.89
C GLU A 258 -13.22 -8.69 9.42
N ALA A 259 -12.73 -7.77 8.61
CA ALA A 259 -12.53 -7.99 7.18
C ALA A 259 -11.51 -7.01 6.62
N THR A 260 -10.91 -7.36 5.47
CA THR A 260 -10.00 -6.50 4.71
C THR A 260 -10.69 -5.92 3.48
N ASN A 261 -10.08 -4.92 2.84
CA ASN A 261 -10.52 -4.49 1.51
C ASN A 261 -10.44 -5.66 0.51
N PHE A 262 -11.26 -5.58 -0.55
CA PHE A 262 -11.10 -6.47 -1.70
C PHE A 262 -9.76 -6.18 -2.39
N SER A 263 -9.08 -7.24 -2.81
CA SER A 263 -7.84 -7.17 -3.59
C SER A 263 -7.76 -8.42 -4.47
N GLU A 264 -7.58 -8.20 -5.76
CA GLU A 264 -7.70 -9.19 -6.80
C GLU A 264 -9.02 -10.01 -6.74
N GLY A 265 -10.14 -9.39 -6.41
CA GLY A 265 -11.45 -10.03 -6.36
C GLY A 265 -11.71 -10.94 -5.15
N LEU A 266 -10.79 -10.99 -4.17
CA LEU A 266 -10.97 -11.66 -2.90
C LEU A 266 -10.79 -10.68 -1.73
N ALA A 267 -11.44 -10.94 -0.61
CA ALA A 267 -11.21 -10.22 0.64
C ALA A 267 -11.11 -11.20 1.80
N ALA A 268 -10.21 -10.93 2.73
CA ALA A 268 -10.09 -11.72 3.93
C ALA A 268 -11.23 -11.34 4.90
N VAL A 269 -11.82 -12.33 5.56
CA VAL A 269 -12.88 -12.15 6.55
C VAL A 269 -12.65 -13.07 7.75
N LYS A 270 -12.97 -12.56 8.93
CA LYS A 270 -12.86 -13.30 10.19
C LYS A 270 -14.20 -13.85 10.64
N ILE A 271 -14.22 -15.17 10.85
CA ILE A 271 -15.39 -15.96 11.25
C ILE A 271 -14.94 -16.87 12.40
N ASP A 272 -15.59 -16.77 13.55
CA ASP A 272 -15.29 -17.55 14.75
C ASP A 272 -13.81 -17.45 15.14
N GLY A 273 -13.25 -16.25 15.06
CA GLY A 273 -11.85 -15.97 15.39
C GLY A 273 -10.81 -16.36 14.33
N LYS A 274 -11.21 -16.98 13.20
CA LYS A 274 -10.28 -17.41 12.13
C LYS A 274 -10.48 -16.66 10.84
N TRP A 275 -9.38 -16.41 10.13
CA TRP A 275 -9.39 -15.75 8.83
C TRP A 275 -9.54 -16.77 7.69
N GLY A 276 -10.43 -16.43 6.76
CA GLY A 276 -10.61 -17.08 5.46
C GLY A 276 -10.85 -16.01 4.39
N TYR A 277 -11.21 -16.42 3.16
CA TYR A 277 -11.41 -15.47 2.06
C TYR A 277 -12.75 -15.67 1.38
N ILE A 278 -13.36 -14.54 0.99
CA ILE A 278 -14.60 -14.50 0.22
C ILE A 278 -14.39 -13.81 -1.12
N ASN A 279 -15.25 -14.12 -2.09
CA ASN A 279 -15.37 -13.34 -3.31
C ASN A 279 -16.35 -12.16 -3.16
N LYS A 280 -16.46 -11.31 -4.20
CA LYS A 280 -17.38 -10.15 -4.24
C LYS A 280 -18.87 -10.47 -4.06
N LYS A 281 -19.27 -11.75 -4.13
CA LYS A 281 -20.64 -12.21 -3.84
C LYS A 281 -20.81 -12.69 -2.39
N GLY A 282 -19.78 -12.57 -1.55
CA GLY A 282 -19.77 -13.04 -0.18
C GLY A 282 -19.68 -14.56 -0.03
N LYS A 283 -19.34 -15.29 -1.09
CA LYS A 283 -19.13 -16.74 -1.04
C LYS A 283 -17.71 -17.02 -0.55
N ILE A 284 -17.58 -17.91 0.43
CA ILE A 284 -16.29 -18.42 0.90
C ILE A 284 -15.57 -19.13 -0.26
N VAL A 285 -14.33 -18.72 -0.50
CA VAL A 285 -13.40 -19.29 -1.49
C VAL A 285 -12.31 -20.08 -0.78
N ILE A 286 -11.83 -19.60 0.36
CA ILE A 286 -10.86 -20.27 1.21
C ILE A 286 -11.45 -20.30 2.62
N GLU A 287 -11.63 -21.51 3.16
CA GLU A 287 -12.27 -21.70 4.47
C GLU A 287 -11.48 -21.01 5.58
N PRO A 288 -12.15 -20.40 6.58
CA PRO A 288 -11.50 -19.83 7.74
C PRO A 288 -10.67 -20.86 8.50
N LYS A 289 -9.36 -20.63 8.58
CA LYS A 289 -8.43 -21.54 9.28
C LYS A 289 -7.14 -20.87 9.75
N PHE A 290 -6.90 -19.63 9.35
CA PHE A 290 -5.67 -18.92 9.66
C PHE A 290 -5.84 -18.02 10.89
N GLU A 291 -4.76 -17.82 11.62
CA GLU A 291 -4.70 -16.87 12.74
C GLU A 291 -4.59 -15.43 12.22
N ASN A 292 -3.83 -15.23 11.14
CA ASN A 292 -3.72 -13.95 10.46
C ASN A 292 -3.43 -14.15 8.97
N VAL A 293 -3.77 -13.16 8.14
CA VAL A 293 -3.59 -13.19 6.68
C VAL A 293 -3.44 -11.79 6.10
N SER A 294 -2.84 -11.68 4.92
CA SER A 294 -2.86 -10.47 4.10
C SER A 294 -4.02 -10.40 3.11
N GLY A 295 -4.16 -9.25 2.45
CA GLY A 295 -4.82 -9.21 1.15
C GLY A 295 -3.98 -9.89 0.06
N PHE A 296 -4.59 -10.29 -1.06
CA PHE A 296 -3.84 -10.80 -2.21
C PHE A 296 -3.07 -9.68 -2.91
N TYR A 297 -1.85 -9.95 -3.34
CA TYR A 297 -1.04 -9.09 -4.20
C TYR A 297 -0.22 -9.93 -5.15
N ASN A 298 -0.20 -9.56 -6.43
CA ASN A 298 0.39 -10.33 -7.52
C ASN A 298 0.05 -11.84 -7.48
N GLY A 299 -1.14 -12.18 -7.01
CA GLY A 299 -1.70 -13.54 -6.93
C GLY A 299 -1.35 -14.36 -5.69
N LEU A 300 -0.58 -13.83 -4.73
CA LEU A 300 -0.29 -14.50 -3.46
C LEU A 300 -0.80 -13.68 -2.27
N ALA A 301 -1.08 -14.36 -1.16
CA ALA A 301 -1.33 -13.75 0.14
C ALA A 301 -0.54 -14.51 1.21
N TRP A 302 0.02 -13.81 2.19
CA TRP A 302 0.66 -14.47 3.32
C TRP A 302 -0.38 -14.90 4.36
N TRP A 303 -0.02 -15.91 5.15
CA TRP A 303 -0.84 -16.43 6.23
C TRP A 303 0.01 -16.83 7.42
N ILE A 304 -0.59 -16.83 8.61
CA ILE A 304 0.00 -17.29 9.88
C ILE A 304 -0.97 -18.29 10.53
N SER A 305 -0.47 -19.42 11.04
CA SER A 305 -1.25 -20.38 11.83
C SER A 305 -1.13 -20.15 13.34
N GLU A 306 -1.94 -20.87 14.12
CA GLU A 306 -1.85 -20.88 15.60
C GLU A 306 -0.48 -21.31 16.12
N ASP A 307 0.23 -22.16 15.37
CA ASP A 307 1.56 -22.64 15.71
C ASP A 307 2.68 -21.69 15.29
N TYR A 308 2.34 -20.52 14.74
CA TYR A 308 3.26 -19.54 14.16
C TYR A 308 4.06 -20.08 12.97
N ASN A 309 3.54 -21.11 12.30
CA ASN A 309 3.94 -21.40 10.94
C ASN A 309 3.35 -20.30 10.06
N TRP A 310 4.09 -19.90 9.04
CA TRP A 310 3.61 -18.89 8.13
C TRP A 310 4.05 -19.24 6.71
N GLY A 311 3.38 -18.64 5.73
CA GLY A 311 3.72 -18.88 4.35
C GLY A 311 2.87 -18.10 3.39
N TYR A 312 2.90 -18.51 2.11
CA TYR A 312 2.11 -17.94 1.04
C TYR A 312 1.10 -18.93 0.49
N ILE A 313 -0.09 -18.44 0.16
CA ILE A 313 -1.12 -19.17 -0.56
C ILE A 313 -1.48 -18.49 -1.87
N ASP A 314 -1.91 -19.28 -2.85
CA ASP A 314 -2.57 -18.77 -4.05
C ASP A 314 -4.06 -18.47 -3.79
N LYS A 315 -4.73 -17.89 -4.81
CA LYS A 315 -6.16 -17.54 -4.75
C LYS A 315 -7.12 -18.72 -4.63
N LYS A 316 -6.62 -19.96 -4.73
CA LYS A 316 -7.38 -21.19 -4.48
C LYS A 316 -7.13 -21.74 -3.08
N GLY A 317 -6.24 -21.12 -2.30
CA GLY A 317 -5.83 -21.57 -0.98
C GLY A 317 -4.75 -22.66 -1.01
N THR A 318 -4.09 -22.87 -2.16
CA THR A 318 -2.95 -23.78 -2.29
C THR A 318 -1.72 -23.16 -1.67
N THR A 319 -1.07 -23.84 -0.72
CA THR A 319 0.22 -23.39 -0.19
C THR A 319 1.27 -23.38 -1.28
N ILE A 320 1.92 -22.24 -1.46
CA ILE A 320 3.01 -22.02 -2.43
C ILE A 320 4.37 -22.14 -1.75
N TRP A 321 4.46 -21.63 -0.52
CA TRP A 321 5.66 -21.67 0.30
C TRP A 321 5.26 -21.62 1.77
N GLU A 322 6.03 -22.26 2.65
CA GLU A 322 5.80 -22.24 4.10
C GLU A 322 7.10 -22.40 4.89
N LEU A 323 7.15 -21.79 6.08
CA LEU A 323 8.19 -21.93 7.07
C LEU A 323 7.62 -22.52 8.36
N HIS A 324 8.39 -23.40 9.00
CA HIS A 324 8.04 -24.06 10.26
C HIS A 324 9.09 -23.71 11.33
N PRO A 325 9.06 -22.50 11.91
CA PRO A 325 10.19 -21.97 12.68
C PRO A 325 10.58 -22.83 13.90
N LYS A 326 9.61 -23.49 14.54
CA LYS A 326 9.82 -24.40 15.67
C LYS A 326 10.67 -25.64 15.33
N LYS A 327 10.72 -26.05 14.05
CA LYS A 327 11.53 -27.20 13.62
C LYS A 327 12.97 -26.79 13.30
N ASP A 328 13.17 -25.53 12.97
CA ASP A 328 14.41 -25.05 12.36
C ASP A 328 15.26 -24.20 13.34
N THR A 329 14.80 -23.95 14.57
CA THR A 329 15.52 -23.16 15.59
C THR A 329 15.24 -23.57 17.04
N ASP A 330 16.14 -23.17 17.95
CA ASP A 330 15.96 -23.26 19.41
C ASP A 330 15.16 -22.08 20.01
N LEU A 331 14.60 -21.20 19.17
CA LEU A 331 13.81 -20.04 19.62
C LEU A 331 12.48 -20.48 20.26
N THR A 332 12.05 -19.73 21.26
CA THR A 332 10.72 -19.93 21.86
C THR A 332 9.61 -19.52 20.88
N ALA A 333 8.42 -20.10 21.05
CA ALA A 333 7.26 -19.75 20.23
C ALA A 333 6.91 -18.25 20.28
N GLU A 334 7.20 -17.58 21.41
CA GLU A 334 6.91 -16.15 21.60
C GLU A 334 7.92 -15.26 20.86
N GLU A 335 9.21 -15.64 20.84
CA GLU A 335 10.24 -14.92 20.08
C GLU A 335 9.96 -15.00 18.57
N ILE A 336 9.61 -16.20 18.09
CA ILE A 336 9.23 -16.43 16.69
C ILE A 336 8.00 -15.59 16.34
N LYS A 337 6.97 -15.61 17.19
CA LYS A 337 5.74 -14.84 16.98
C LYS A 337 6.03 -13.36 16.80
N ASN A 338 6.79 -12.76 17.72
CA ASN A 338 7.03 -11.32 17.71
C ASN A 338 7.85 -10.89 16.49
N GLN A 339 8.81 -11.72 16.04
CA GLN A 339 9.58 -11.42 14.84
C GLN A 339 8.75 -11.54 13.56
N VAL A 340 7.99 -12.65 13.42
CA VAL A 340 7.16 -12.90 12.24
C VAL A 340 6.05 -11.85 12.12
N LEU A 341 5.30 -11.59 13.20
CA LEU A 341 4.23 -10.60 13.16
C LEU A 341 4.74 -9.20 12.82
N LYS A 342 5.82 -8.76 13.48
CA LYS A 342 6.43 -7.46 13.19
C LYS A 342 6.83 -7.34 11.72
N ALA A 343 7.47 -8.37 11.16
CA ALA A 343 7.87 -8.37 9.77
C ALA A 343 6.68 -8.22 8.81
N PHE A 344 5.58 -8.93 9.07
CA PHE A 344 4.41 -8.89 8.20
C PHE A 344 3.55 -7.64 8.36
N GLU A 345 3.48 -7.07 9.56
CA GLU A 345 2.82 -5.77 9.79
C GLU A 345 3.56 -4.65 9.03
N GLU A 346 4.90 -4.61 9.10
CA GLU A 346 5.71 -3.64 8.34
C GLU A 346 5.50 -3.80 6.82
N LEU A 347 5.46 -5.04 6.33
CA LEU A 347 5.23 -5.35 4.92
C LEU A 347 3.80 -4.98 4.46
N GLU A 348 2.76 -5.27 5.24
CA GLU A 348 1.39 -4.89 4.85
C GLU A 348 1.21 -3.38 4.82
N ASN A 349 1.78 -2.66 5.78
CA ASN A 349 1.76 -1.20 5.78
C ASN A 349 2.42 -0.69 4.49
N GLU A 350 3.58 -1.21 4.11
CA GLU A 350 4.25 -0.79 2.88
C GLU A 350 3.49 -1.17 1.61
N LEU A 351 2.91 -2.37 1.57
CA LEU A 351 2.13 -2.84 0.43
C LEU A 351 0.86 -2.01 0.20
N SER A 352 0.22 -1.56 1.28
CA SER A 352 -0.93 -0.67 1.18
C SER A 352 -0.56 0.63 0.46
N LEU A 353 0.65 1.16 0.72
CA LEU A 353 1.17 2.36 0.06
C LEU A 353 1.41 2.12 -1.42
N ILE A 354 2.09 1.02 -1.76
CA ILE A 354 2.33 0.68 -3.17
C ILE A 354 1.00 0.54 -3.91
N LYS A 355 0.02 -0.19 -3.36
CA LYS A 355 -1.26 -0.41 -4.04
C LYS A 355 -2.02 0.88 -4.27
N ASP A 356 -2.14 1.72 -3.25
CA ASP A 356 -2.77 3.04 -3.38
C ASP A 356 -2.05 3.85 -4.47
N LEU A 357 -0.71 3.83 -4.48
CA LEU A 357 0.15 4.55 -5.43
C LEU A 357 0.17 3.95 -6.86
N GLU A 358 -0.04 2.64 -7.04
CA GLU A 358 -0.12 1.98 -8.35
C GLU A 358 -1.49 2.20 -9.01
N GLU A 359 -2.58 2.22 -8.23
CA GLU A 359 -3.92 2.55 -8.75
C GLU A 359 -3.98 3.98 -9.34
N ILE A 360 -3.06 4.87 -8.95
CA ILE A 360 -2.81 6.19 -9.56
C ILE A 360 -2.36 6.08 -11.01
N ASP A 361 -1.38 5.23 -11.25
CA ASP A 361 -0.60 5.24 -12.48
C ASP A 361 -1.28 4.40 -13.57
N VAL A 362 -2.16 3.47 -13.20
CA VAL A 362 -2.88 2.61 -14.15
C VAL A 362 -4.12 3.32 -14.76
N GLU A 363 -4.71 4.31 -14.08
CA GLU A 363 -5.67 5.27 -14.65
C GLU A 363 -5.86 6.48 -13.68
N ASN A 364 -5.12 7.57 -13.91
CA ASN A 364 -5.27 8.90 -13.28
C ASN A 364 -5.27 8.99 -11.73
N GLY A 365 -4.11 9.15 -11.09
CA GLY A 365 -3.88 10.10 -9.96
C GLY A 365 -4.54 9.85 -8.57
N HIS A 366 -4.01 9.00 -7.65
CA HIS A 366 -4.53 8.77 -6.27
C HIS A 366 -3.56 8.30 -5.13
N ALA A 367 -2.97 9.12 -4.27
CA ALA A 367 -2.37 8.58 -3.02
C ALA A 367 -2.63 9.31 -1.71
N VAL A 368 -2.44 8.53 -0.65
CA VAL A 368 -2.59 8.81 0.78
C VAL A 368 -1.20 8.90 1.42
N ALA A 369 -0.94 9.89 2.30
CA ALA A 369 0.35 10.04 2.99
C ALA A 369 0.30 10.07 4.52
N LYS A 370 -0.47 9.19 5.20
CA LYS A 370 -0.49 9.30 6.67
C LYS A 370 -0.87 8.13 7.57
N SER A 371 -0.89 6.91 7.07
CA SER A 371 -0.24 5.88 7.90
C SER A 371 1.26 6.21 8.06
N ASN A 372 1.84 6.92 7.08
CA ASN A 372 3.28 7.14 6.86
C ASN A 372 4.07 8.04 7.81
N ALA A 373 3.53 8.54 8.92
CA ALA A 373 4.32 9.39 9.84
C ALA A 373 4.72 8.66 11.14
N GLU A 374 4.01 7.60 11.51
CA GLU A 374 4.30 6.80 12.70
C GLU A 374 5.00 5.49 12.35
N ASP A 375 4.62 4.84 11.24
CA ASP A 375 5.20 3.55 10.82
C ASP A 375 6.71 3.62 10.49
N TRP A 376 7.17 4.76 9.96
CA TRP A 376 8.57 4.99 9.62
C TRP A 376 9.42 5.46 10.80
N LYS A 377 8.78 5.90 11.91
CA LYS A 377 9.51 6.15 13.16
C LYS A 377 9.98 4.83 13.74
N GLU A 378 9.15 3.79 13.72
CA GLU A 378 9.53 2.48 14.27
C GLU A 378 10.68 1.81 13.50
N ALA A 379 10.71 1.97 12.16
CA ALA A 379 11.83 1.49 11.34
C ALA A 379 13.17 2.22 11.57
N ALA A 380 13.11 3.44 12.13
CA ALA A 380 14.28 4.28 12.46
C ALA A 380 14.60 4.33 13.97
N SER A 381 13.69 3.88 14.84
CA SER A 381 13.83 3.93 16.31
C SER A 381 14.05 2.57 16.96
N SER A 382 14.21 1.48 16.20
CA SER A 382 14.71 0.22 16.75
C SER A 382 16.24 0.26 16.85
N GLU A 383 16.74 0.90 17.91
CA GLU A 383 18.05 0.59 18.52
C GLU A 383 17.93 -0.60 19.46
#